data_AF-A0A5M3MBK1-F1
#
_entry.id   AF-A0A5M3MBK1-F1
#
_cell.length_a   1.000
_cell.length_b   1.000
_cell.length_c   1.000
_cell.angle_alpha   90.00
_cell.angle_beta   90.00
_cell.angle_gamma   90.00
#
_symmetry.space_group_name_H-M   'P 1'
#
loop_
_entity.id
_entity.type
_entity.pdbx_description
1 polymer ?
#
loop_
_entity_poly.entity_id
_entity_poly.type
_entity_poly.pdbx_seq_one_letter_code
_entity_poly.pdbx_strand_id
1 'polypeptide(L)'
;MGSDEWARQRKDNHKEVERRRRSNINDGINELGRIVPNSSGEKAKGAILHRAVQYIHHLKENEARNIEKWTLEKLLMDQAMGDLQAQLEEVRRLWEQERTARQRLEGELEVLRGGPADADGAAAGAGNATATAAKSRSGSVENSSQQKDGEAAVEGDGTLERPGKRTRTE
;
A
#
# COMPACT_ATOMS: atom_id res chain seq x y z
N MET A 1 -50.90 -36.04 -32.41
CA MET A 1 -49.47 -35.71 -32.39
C MET A 1 -48.73 -36.92 -32.94
N GLY A 2 -48.45 -36.93 -34.24
CA GLY A 2 -47.91 -38.10 -34.94
C GLY A 2 -46.44 -38.35 -34.59
N SER A 3 -46.00 -39.61 -34.62
CA SER A 3 -44.61 -40.03 -34.38
C SER A 3 -43.58 -39.20 -35.17
N ASP A 4 -43.94 -38.76 -36.38
CA ASP A 4 -43.10 -37.95 -37.27
C ASP A 4 -42.93 -36.50 -36.80
N GLU A 5 -43.95 -35.91 -36.18
CA GLU A 5 -43.88 -34.55 -35.60
C GLU A 5 -42.95 -34.55 -34.38
N TRP A 6 -43.04 -35.59 -33.56
CA TRP A 6 -42.18 -35.75 -32.39
C TRP A 6 -40.70 -35.96 -32.78
N ALA A 7 -40.44 -36.70 -33.85
CA ALA A 7 -39.08 -36.87 -34.39
C ALA A 7 -38.51 -35.56 -34.96
N ARG A 8 -39.33 -34.77 -35.67
CA ARG A 8 -38.93 -33.44 -36.17
C ARG A 8 -38.65 -32.47 -35.03
N GLN A 9 -39.54 -32.40 -34.04
CA GLN A 9 -39.38 -31.50 -32.90
C GLN A 9 -38.10 -31.79 -32.10
N ARG A 10 -37.77 -33.07 -31.90
CA ARG A 10 -36.52 -33.47 -31.25
C ARG A 10 -35.28 -33.04 -32.05
N LYS A 11 -35.31 -33.20 -33.37
CA LYS A 11 -34.21 -32.79 -34.27
C LYS A 11 -34.01 -31.28 -34.27
N ASP A 12 -35.09 -30.51 -34.32
CA ASP A 12 -35.00 -29.05 -34.33
C ASP A 12 -34.62 -28.49 -32.96
N ASN A 13 -35.10 -29.09 -31.87
CA ASN A 13 -34.61 -28.77 -30.53
C ASN A 13 -33.10 -29.03 -30.41
N HIS A 14 -32.61 -30.16 -30.90
CA HIS A 14 -31.17 -30.47 -30.89
C HIS A 14 -30.35 -29.43 -31.69
N LYS A 15 -30.82 -29.01 -32.86
CA LYS A 15 -30.18 -27.94 -33.65
C LYS A 15 -30.17 -26.61 -32.91
N GLU A 16 -31.26 -26.27 -32.23
CA GLU A 16 -31.36 -25.04 -31.45
C GLU A 16 -30.35 -25.03 -30.30
N VAL A 17 -30.23 -26.14 -29.57
CA VAL A 17 -29.25 -26.28 -28.49
C VAL A 17 -27.83 -26.07 -29.03
N GLU A 18 -27.48 -26.72 -30.14
CA GLU A 18 -26.15 -26.57 -30.74
C GLU A 18 -25.91 -25.16 -31.32
N ARG A 19 -26.93 -24.52 -31.90
CA ARG A 19 -26.84 -23.12 -32.35
C ARG A 19 -26.56 -22.18 -31.18
N ARG A 20 -27.25 -22.35 -30.05
CA ARG A 20 -27.00 -21.55 -28.83
C ARG A 20 -25.58 -21.76 -28.32
N ARG A 21 -25.13 -23.01 -28.24
CA ARG A 21 -23.74 -23.33 -27.86
C ARG A 21 -22.73 -22.62 -28.77
N ARG A 22 -22.94 -22.64 -30.09
CA ARG A 22 -22.07 -21.96 -31.06
C ARG A 22 -22.10 -20.44 -30.89
N SER A 23 -23.27 -19.85 -30.66
CA SER A 23 -23.38 -18.40 -30.38
C SER A 23 -22.57 -18.04 -29.14
N ASN A 24 -22.76 -18.75 -28.03
CA ASN A 24 -22.06 -18.47 -26.77
C ASN A 24 -20.53 -18.56 -26.94
N ILE A 25 -20.03 -19.54 -27.70
CA ILE A 25 -18.60 -19.66 -27.99
C ILE A 25 -18.11 -18.46 -28.84
N ASN A 26 -18.88 -18.06 -29.86
CA ASN A 26 -18.52 -16.91 -30.69
C ASN A 26 -18.49 -15.62 -29.87
N ASP A 27 -19.49 -15.43 -29.01
CA ASP A 27 -19.62 -14.26 -28.15
C ASP A 27 -18.43 -14.19 -27.17
N GLY A 28 -18.05 -15.33 -26.57
CA GLY A 28 -16.86 -15.41 -25.72
C GLY A 28 -15.55 -15.09 -26.45
N ILE A 29 -15.37 -15.58 -27.68
CA ILE A 29 -14.17 -15.26 -28.48
C ILE A 29 -14.15 -13.77 -28.88
N ASN A 30 -15.31 -13.20 -29.24
CA ASN A 30 -15.41 -11.78 -29.58
C ASN A 30 -15.09 -10.89 -28.37
N GLU A 31 -15.53 -11.28 -27.16
CA GLU A 31 -15.21 -10.55 -25.94
C GLU A 31 -13.71 -10.58 -25.63
N LEU A 32 -13.06 -11.74 -25.79
CA LEU A 32 -11.60 -11.84 -25.71
C LEU A 32 -10.93 -10.88 -26.71
N GLY A 33 -11.44 -10.79 -27.93
CA GLY A 33 -10.92 -9.87 -28.95
C GLY A 33 -10.99 -8.38 -28.56
N ARG A 34 -11.92 -7.99 -27.68
CA ARG A 34 -12.05 -6.59 -27.22
C ARG A 34 -11.02 -6.22 -26.15
N ILE A 35 -10.67 -7.15 -25.27
CA ILE A 35 -9.73 -6.90 -24.16
C ILE A 35 -8.27 -7.12 -24.55
N VAL A 36 -8.01 -7.94 -25.57
CA VAL A 36 -6.65 -8.24 -26.02
C VAL A 36 -6.16 -7.11 -26.93
N PRO A 37 -4.98 -6.51 -26.66
CA PRO A 37 -4.40 -5.50 -27.53
C PRO A 37 -4.32 -5.95 -28.98
N ASN A 38 -4.54 -5.02 -29.91
CA ASN A 38 -4.45 -5.26 -31.36
C ASN A 38 -5.37 -6.40 -31.87
N SER A 39 -6.41 -6.77 -31.13
CA SER A 39 -7.36 -7.83 -31.52
C SER A 39 -8.78 -7.29 -31.78
N SER A 40 -9.01 -6.00 -31.55
CA SER A 40 -10.29 -5.35 -31.83
C SER A 40 -10.55 -5.32 -33.33
N GLY A 41 -11.66 -5.92 -33.77
CA GLY A 41 -12.02 -6.05 -35.19
C GLY A 41 -11.40 -7.25 -35.90
N GLU A 42 -10.58 -8.05 -35.23
CA GLU A 42 -10.06 -9.31 -35.77
C GLU A 42 -11.21 -10.33 -35.93
N LYS A 43 -11.34 -10.93 -37.12
CA LYS A 43 -12.40 -11.93 -37.39
C LYS A 43 -11.89 -13.37 -37.28
N ALA A 44 -10.57 -13.55 -37.31
CA ALA A 44 -9.94 -14.86 -37.21
C ALA A 44 -9.89 -15.34 -35.75
N LYS A 45 -10.79 -16.26 -35.39
CA LYS A 45 -10.85 -16.86 -34.03
C LYS A 45 -9.51 -17.41 -33.56
N GLY A 46 -8.75 -18.07 -34.44
CA GLY A 46 -7.43 -18.61 -34.11
C GLY A 46 -6.40 -17.54 -33.75
N ALA A 47 -6.42 -16.40 -34.45
CA ALA A 47 -5.53 -15.29 -34.17
C ALA A 47 -5.86 -14.60 -32.84
N ILE A 48 -7.15 -14.39 -32.55
CA ILE A 48 -7.61 -13.86 -31.25
C ILE A 48 -7.13 -14.75 -30.11
N LEU A 49 -7.34 -16.08 -30.22
CA LEU A 49 -6.92 -17.02 -29.18
C LEU A 49 -5.41 -17.01 -28.98
N HIS A 50 -4.63 -17.00 -30.07
CA HIS A 50 -3.18 -16.97 -29.97
C HIS A 50 -2.66 -15.67 -29.32
N ARG A 51 -3.20 -14.51 -29.73
CA ARG A 51 -2.87 -13.22 -29.12
C ARG A 51 -3.32 -13.16 -27.65
N ALA A 52 -4.47 -13.73 -27.30
CA ALA A 52 -4.93 -13.80 -25.92
C ALA A 52 -3.95 -14.56 -25.03
N VAL A 53 -3.44 -15.72 -25.50
CA VAL A 53 -2.43 -16.49 -24.77
C VAL A 53 -1.15 -15.69 -24.57
N GLN A 54 -0.63 -15.05 -25.62
CA GLN A 54 0.55 -14.19 -25.52
C GLN A 54 0.32 -13.03 -24.55
N TYR A 55 -0.86 -12.41 -24.58
CA TYR A 55 -1.19 -11.30 -23.71
C TYR A 55 -1.26 -11.72 -22.24
N ILE A 56 -1.82 -12.89 -21.94
CA ILE A 56 -1.82 -13.45 -20.58
C ILE A 56 -0.39 -13.66 -20.07
N HIS A 57 0.50 -14.22 -20.91
CA HIS A 57 1.91 -14.37 -20.55
C HIS A 57 2.59 -13.02 -20.28
N HIS A 58 2.36 -12.04 -21.16
CA HIS A 58 2.90 -10.70 -20.99
C HIS A 58 2.38 -10.03 -19.71
N LEU A 59 1.09 -10.16 -19.39
CA LEU A 59 0.51 -9.63 -18.16
C LEU A 59 1.15 -10.25 -16.92
N LYS A 60 1.35 -11.57 -16.91
CA LYS A 60 2.00 -12.28 -15.80
C LYS A 60 3.45 -11.83 -15.61
N GLU A 61 4.21 -11.69 -16.69
CA GLU A 61 5.59 -11.18 -16.63
C GLU A 61 5.65 -9.71 -16.22
N ASN A 62 4.70 -8.89 -16.69
CA ASN A 62 4.59 -7.50 -16.29
C ASN A 62 4.22 -7.34 -14.81
N GLU A 63 3.33 -8.19 -14.29
CA GLU A 63 2.99 -8.24 -12.87
C GLU A 63 4.22 -8.60 -12.03
N ALA A 64 4.98 -9.62 -12.42
CA ALA A 64 6.23 -9.99 -11.73
C ALA A 64 7.24 -8.82 -11.72
N ARG A 65 7.46 -8.17 -12.87
CA ARG A 65 8.34 -6.98 -12.96
C ARG A 65 7.84 -5.81 -12.12
N ASN A 66 6.53 -5.59 -12.06
CA ASN A 66 5.96 -4.54 -11.22
C ASN A 66 6.17 -4.83 -9.73
N ILE A 67 6.02 -6.09 -9.31
CA ILE A 67 6.30 -6.50 -7.94
C ILE A 67 7.78 -6.27 -7.62
N GLU A 68 8.71 -6.72 -8.46
CA GLU A 68 10.15 -6.51 -8.28
C GLU A 68 10.54 -5.03 -8.22
N LYS A 69 9.96 -4.20 -9.09
CA LYS A 69 10.19 -2.76 -9.09
C LYS A 69 9.69 -2.13 -7.78
N TRP A 70 8.46 -2.47 -7.38
CA TRP A 70 7.86 -1.93 -6.16
C TRP A 70 8.62 -2.35 -4.91
N THR A 71 9.06 -3.62 -4.82
CA THR A 71 9.84 -4.10 -3.67
C THR A 71 11.19 -3.40 -3.59
N LEU A 72 11.86 -3.19 -4.72
CA LEU A 72 13.12 -2.45 -4.77
C LEU A 72 12.93 -0.99 -4.33
N GLU A 73 11.96 -0.29 -4.91
CA GLU A 73 11.63 1.10 -4.56
C GLU A 73 11.27 1.24 -3.08
N LYS A 74 10.50 0.29 -2.53
CA LYS A 74 10.16 0.25 -1.11
C LYS A 74 11.42 0.11 -0.25
N LEU A 75 12.31 -0.85 -0.55
CA LEU A 75 13.55 -1.06 0.22
C LEU A 75 14.46 0.18 0.20
N LEU A 76 14.58 0.84 -0.96
CA LEU A 76 15.35 2.08 -1.09
C LEU A 76 14.74 3.21 -0.25
N MET A 77 13.42 3.35 -0.26
CA MET A 77 12.73 4.35 0.55
C MET A 77 12.87 4.06 2.05
N ASP A 78 12.72 2.80 2.46
CA ASP A 78 12.86 2.37 3.85
C ASP A 78 14.30 2.65 4.36
N GLN A 79 15.32 2.37 3.54
CA GLN A 79 16.71 2.72 3.86
C GLN A 79 16.90 4.23 4.01
N ALA A 80 16.43 5.03 3.04
CA ALA A 80 16.56 6.49 3.08
C ALA A 80 15.81 7.10 4.28
N MET A 81 14.64 6.57 4.62
CA MET A 81 13.89 6.97 5.82
C MET A 81 14.68 6.64 7.09
N GLY A 82 15.28 5.44 7.18
CA GLY A 82 16.13 5.06 8.30
C GLY A 82 17.33 5.99 8.47
N ASP A 83 18.02 6.32 7.38
CA ASP A 83 19.16 7.24 7.41
C ASP A 83 18.76 8.66 7.85
N LEU A 84 17.61 9.16 7.37
CA LEU A 84 17.08 10.46 7.79
C LEU A 84 16.66 10.46 9.27
N GLN A 85 16.06 9.37 9.75
CA GLN A 85 15.71 9.21 11.16
C GLN A 85 16.96 9.22 12.04
N ALA A 86 18.01 8.49 11.65
CA ALA A 86 19.29 8.48 12.37
C ALA A 86 19.94 9.88 12.42
N GLN A 87 19.89 10.64 11.31
CA GLN A 87 20.38 12.02 11.29
C GLN A 87 19.57 12.94 12.21
N LEU A 88 18.25 12.80 12.24
CA LEU A 88 17.39 13.57 13.14
C LEU A 88 17.68 13.25 14.61
N GLU A 89 17.84 11.98 14.95
CA GLU A 89 18.20 11.55 16.31
C GLU A 89 19.55 12.11 16.73
N GLU A 90 20.55 12.08 15.84
CA GLU A 90 21.87 12.64 16.12
C GLU A 90 21.82 14.15 16.36
N VAL A 91 21.11 14.90 15.51
CA VAL A 91 20.94 16.35 15.71
C VAL A 91 20.21 16.66 17.01
N ARG A 92 19.16 15.89 17.35
CA ARG A 92 18.45 16.04 18.63
C ARG A 92 19.38 15.77 19.82
N ARG A 93 20.18 14.71 19.74
CA ARG A 93 21.18 14.35 20.77
C ARG A 93 22.19 15.47 20.99
N LEU A 94 22.76 16.00 19.90
CA LEU A 94 23.72 17.12 19.97
C LEU A 94 23.06 18.38 20.55
N TRP A 95 21.82 18.68 20.15
CA TRP A 95 21.09 19.82 20.69
C TRP A 95 20.82 19.69 22.20
N GLU A 96 20.46 18.50 22.68
CA GLU A 96 20.27 18.23 24.10
C GLU A 96 21.57 18.35 24.90
N GLN A 97 22.68 17.85 24.35
CA GLN A 97 24.01 17.99 24.96
C GLN A 97 24.41 19.46 25.08
N GLU A 98 24.26 20.22 24.01
CA GLU A 98 24.57 21.65 23.99
C GLU A 98 23.67 22.42 24.97
N ARG A 99 22.37 22.11 25.00
CA ARG A 99 21.42 22.70 25.95
C ARG A 99 21.80 22.40 27.40
N THR A 100 22.14 21.17 27.73
CA THR A 100 22.53 20.78 29.09
C THR A 100 23.87 21.40 29.50
N ALA A 101 24.82 21.50 28.57
CA ALA A 101 26.08 22.21 28.79
C ALA A 101 25.85 23.71 29.05
N ARG A 102 25.01 24.37 28.24
CA ARG A 102 24.62 25.77 28.47
C ARG A 102 23.95 25.97 29.82
N GLN A 103 22.99 25.12 30.20
CA GLN A 103 22.34 25.18 31.51
C GLN A 103 23.33 25.03 32.68
N ARG A 104 24.34 24.14 32.54
CA ARG A 104 25.41 24.02 33.54
C ARG A 104 26.24 25.31 33.64
N LEU A 105 26.72 25.83 32.52
CA LEU A 105 27.53 27.05 32.48
C LEU A 105 26.75 28.27 33.00
N GLU A 106 25.47 28.40 32.65
CA GLU A 106 24.58 29.45 33.19
C GLU A 106 24.42 29.31 34.70
N GLY A 107 24.27 28.09 35.22
CA GLY A 107 24.23 27.84 36.67
C GLY A 107 25.53 28.21 37.38
N GLU A 108 26.68 27.85 36.81
CA GLU A 108 28.00 28.25 37.33
C GLU A 108 28.18 29.78 37.31
N LEU A 109 27.75 30.44 36.23
CA LEU A 109 27.76 31.90 36.11
C LEU A 109 26.84 32.57 37.14
N GLU A 110 25.65 32.02 37.40
CA GLU A 110 24.74 32.58 38.40
C GLU A 110 25.31 32.45 39.82
N VAL A 111 25.99 31.35 40.14
CA VAL A 111 26.72 31.20 41.42
C VAL A 111 27.84 32.23 41.55
N LEU A 112 28.62 32.45 40.49
CA LEU A 112 29.70 33.45 40.48
C LEU A 112 29.16 34.89 40.51
N ARG A 113 28.02 35.15 39.86
CA ARG A 113 27.32 36.43 39.84
C ARG A 113 26.59 36.73 41.17
N GLY A 114 26.17 35.70 41.89
CA GLY A 114 25.55 35.79 43.22
C GLY A 114 26.54 36.00 44.38
N GLY A 115 27.84 36.06 44.11
CA GLY A 115 28.85 36.56 45.07
C GLY A 115 28.69 38.08 45.26
N PRO A 116 28.95 38.64 46.45
CA PRO A 116 28.44 39.94 46.87
C PRO A 116 28.99 41.08 46.01
N ALA A 117 28.19 41.50 45.03
CA ALA A 117 28.34 42.78 44.31
C ALA A 117 27.36 43.84 44.87
N ASP A 118 27.00 43.72 46.15
CA ASP A 118 26.31 44.75 46.94
C ASP A 118 27.23 45.24 48.08
N ALA A 119 28.33 45.89 47.70
CA ALA A 119 29.01 46.86 48.54
C ALA A 119 29.58 47.96 47.64
N ASP A 120 28.91 49.12 47.70
CA ASP A 120 29.23 50.42 47.11
C ASP A 120 28.99 50.66 45.61
N GLY A 121 27.89 51.37 45.33
CA GLY A 121 27.64 51.99 44.03
C GLY A 121 26.26 52.61 43.82
N ALA A 122 25.69 53.29 44.82
CA ALA A 122 24.46 54.06 44.62
C ALA A 122 24.72 55.32 43.77
N ALA A 123 24.16 55.41 42.56
CA ALA A 123 23.55 56.64 42.02
C ALA A 123 22.92 56.49 40.61
N ALA A 124 21.60 56.74 40.58
CA ALA A 124 20.86 57.57 39.60
C ALA A 124 20.41 57.04 38.22
N GLY A 125 19.10 57.23 37.96
CA GLY A 125 18.49 57.44 36.62
C GLY A 125 17.40 56.44 36.23
N ALA A 126 16.16 56.53 36.75
CA ALA A 126 15.03 57.30 36.20
C ALA A 126 14.39 56.75 34.90
N GLY A 127 13.13 56.26 35.02
CA GLY A 127 12.11 56.19 33.94
C GLY A 127 12.33 55.08 32.90
N ASN A 128 11.36 54.31 32.43
CA ASN A 128 9.93 54.53 32.32
C ASN A 128 9.23 53.17 32.17
N ALA A 129 8.06 53.04 32.79
CA ALA A 129 7.18 51.90 32.61
C ALA A 129 6.53 51.97 31.23
N THR A 130 6.53 50.86 30.48
CA THR A 130 5.48 50.63 29.48
C THR A 130 5.18 49.14 29.41
N ALA A 131 4.01 48.79 29.94
CA ALA A 131 3.36 47.52 29.76
C ALA A 131 2.91 47.38 28.31
N THR A 132 3.17 46.24 27.69
CA THR A 132 2.27 45.69 26.67
C THR A 132 2.17 44.18 26.86
N ALA A 133 1.04 43.78 27.44
CA ALA A 133 0.50 42.45 27.32
C ALA A 133 0.20 42.14 25.84
N ALA A 134 0.62 40.97 25.37
CA ALA A 134 0.05 40.36 24.17
C ALA A 134 -0.13 38.86 24.39
N LYS A 135 -1.38 38.51 24.68
CA LYS A 135 -1.93 37.17 24.76
C LYS A 135 -2.42 36.76 23.36
N SER A 136 -1.90 35.65 22.85
CA SER A 136 -2.50 34.82 21.79
C SER A 136 -1.81 33.45 21.91
N ARG A 137 -2.40 32.34 22.42
CA ARG A 137 -3.65 31.65 22.07
C ARG A 137 -3.84 31.49 20.56
N SER A 138 -3.40 30.36 20.01
CA SER A 138 -4.22 29.46 19.17
C SER A 138 -3.39 28.28 18.64
N GLY A 139 -3.97 27.08 18.61
CA GLY A 139 -3.63 26.08 17.60
C GLY A 139 -2.95 24.79 18.06
N SER A 140 -3.59 24.01 18.94
CA SER A 140 -3.38 22.56 18.99
C SER A 140 -3.97 21.96 17.71
N VAL A 141 -3.17 21.27 16.90
CA VAL A 141 -3.68 20.41 15.82
C VAL A 141 -3.29 18.98 16.17
N GLU A 142 -4.23 18.30 16.80
CA GLU A 142 -4.32 16.85 16.79
C GLU A 142 -4.59 16.43 15.33
N ASN A 143 -3.71 15.59 14.75
CA ASN A 143 -4.10 14.77 13.62
C ASN A 143 -4.10 13.31 14.06
N SER A 144 -5.31 12.84 14.35
CA SER A 144 -5.63 11.44 14.48
C SER A 144 -5.89 10.89 13.07
N SER A 145 -5.06 9.97 12.61
CA SER A 145 -5.43 9.08 11.51
C SER A 145 -5.09 7.65 11.92
N GLN A 146 -6.07 7.04 12.57
CA GLN A 146 -6.27 5.59 12.62
C GLN A 146 -6.16 5.03 11.20
N GLN A 147 -5.33 4.01 11.02
CA GLN A 147 -5.62 2.98 10.03
C GLN A 147 -5.33 1.61 10.63
N LYS A 148 -6.44 0.88 10.75
CA LYS A 148 -6.59 -0.44 11.34
C LYS A 148 -6.00 -1.52 10.43
N ASP A 149 -5.31 -2.44 11.08
CA ASP A 149 -5.47 -3.90 11.04
C ASP A 149 -5.68 -4.58 9.68
N GLY A 150 -4.73 -5.45 9.35
CA GLY A 150 -4.83 -6.45 8.29
C GLY A 150 -3.79 -7.57 8.46
N GLU A 151 -3.59 -8.04 9.69
CA GLU A 151 -2.78 -9.21 10.00
C GLU A 151 -3.62 -10.47 9.72
N ALA A 152 -3.43 -11.08 8.55
CA ALA A 152 -4.02 -12.38 8.23
C ALA A 152 -3.07 -13.49 8.69
N ALA A 153 -3.29 -13.95 9.92
CA ALA A 153 -2.83 -15.25 10.38
C ALA A 153 -3.43 -16.35 9.50
N VAL A 154 -2.59 -17.25 8.99
CA VAL A 154 -3.01 -18.53 8.43
C VAL A 154 -2.28 -19.63 9.18
N GLU A 155 -2.86 -20.05 10.30
CA GLU A 155 -2.61 -21.36 10.90
C GLU A 155 -3.93 -22.08 11.16
N GLY A 156 -3.95 -23.37 10.83
CA GLY A 156 -4.93 -24.35 11.30
C GLY A 156 -5.93 -24.81 10.25
N ASP A 157 -5.76 -26.00 9.68
CA ASP A 157 -6.21 -27.22 10.36
C ASP A 157 -6.00 -28.45 9.47
N GLY A 158 -5.39 -29.48 10.06
CA GLY A 158 -5.28 -30.79 9.46
C GLY A 158 -6.54 -31.58 9.78
N THR A 159 -7.27 -32.02 8.74
CA THR A 159 -8.23 -33.11 8.90
C THR A 159 -7.80 -34.31 8.06
N LEU A 160 -7.70 -35.42 8.78
CA LEU A 160 -7.34 -36.74 8.33
C LEU A 160 -8.32 -37.35 7.29
N GLU A 161 -7.77 -38.33 6.58
CA GLU A 161 -8.41 -39.47 5.89
C GLU A 161 -8.95 -39.30 4.47
N ARG A 162 -8.28 -40.00 3.53
CA ARG A 162 -8.90 -41.07 2.72
C ARG A 162 -7.84 -41.87 1.92
N PRO A 163 -7.55 -43.13 2.28
CA PRO A 163 -6.81 -44.04 1.41
C PRO A 163 -7.78 -44.74 0.43
N GLY A 164 -7.54 -44.60 -0.88
CA GLY A 164 -8.44 -45.10 -1.90
C GLY A 164 -7.75 -45.46 -3.22
N LYS A 165 -6.80 -46.40 -3.19
CA LYS A 165 -6.42 -47.18 -4.38
C LYS A 165 -6.39 -48.65 -3.99
N ARG A 166 -7.53 -49.33 -4.15
CA ARG A 166 -7.57 -50.79 -4.15
C ARG A 166 -6.95 -51.28 -5.46
N THR A 167 -6.01 -52.20 -5.29
CA THR A 167 -5.45 -53.05 -6.32
C THR A 167 -6.55 -53.86 -7.01
N ARG A 168 -6.35 -54.08 -8.31
CA ARG A 168 -7.18 -54.93 -9.17
C ARG A 168 -6.76 -56.38 -8.95
N THR A 169 -7.67 -57.21 -8.44
CA THR A 169 -7.60 -58.68 -8.44
C THR A 169 -8.96 -59.18 -8.88
N GLU A 170 -9.11 -59.50 -10.16
CA GLU A 170 -9.14 -60.84 -10.76
C GLU A 170 -9.26 -60.66 -12.29
#